data_AF-A0A254Q9M2-F1
#
_entry.id   AF-A0A254Q9M2-F1
#
_cell.length_a   1.000
_cell.length_b   1.000
_cell.length_c   1.000
_cell.angle_alpha   90.00
_cell.angle_beta   90.00
_cell.angle_gamma   90.00
#
_symmetry.space_group_name_H-M   'P 1'
#
loop_
_entity.id
_entity.type
_entity.pdbx_description
1 polymer ?
#
loop_
_entity_poly.entity_id
_entity_poly.type
_entity_poly.pdbx_seq_one_letter_code
_entity_poly.pdbx_strand_id
1 'polypeptide(L)'
;MKLFKFLAKYTLIFAVVSIVTVFTAIGGATYYVLNHIHEENENNHNLHEVMKIGEGYIDELQSFEGLQKMLQNKKMPPFCKTICNPSSLNQDMLLTERTQYLTQFYKATGPQALQDPLFRFKLEQMGSVAKAVPDSVRGVIKDVLDKDGIKSKNKVLLALKVETTLLTELPTLSERLESFKADSERLDLARTWIKACQSGANSKKIMTECQAEFDTASH
;
A
#
# COMPACT_ATOMS: atom_id res chain seq x y z
N MET A 1 13.13 44.15 27.10
CA MET A 1 11.91 43.31 27.15
C MET A 1 10.84 43.64 26.08
N LYS A 2 10.60 44.91 25.71
CA LYS A 2 9.61 45.28 24.66
C LYS A 2 10.06 44.93 23.22
N LEU A 3 11.36 45.04 22.92
CA LEU A 3 11.93 44.72 21.58
C LEU A 3 11.81 43.23 21.22
N PHE A 4 12.02 42.33 22.19
CA PHE A 4 11.91 40.88 22.02
C PHE A 4 10.48 40.41 21.75
N LYS A 5 9.48 41.01 22.43
CA LYS A 5 8.06 40.74 22.17
C LYS A 5 7.61 41.26 20.79
N PHE A 6 8.23 42.34 20.31
CA PHE A 6 7.98 42.86 18.97
C PHE A 6 8.53 41.89 17.93
N LEU A 7 9.83 41.55 18.00
CA LEU A 7 10.48 40.59 17.10
C LEU A 7 9.78 39.22 17.06
N ALA A 8 9.42 38.66 18.22
CA ALA A 8 8.69 37.39 18.31
C ALA A 8 7.30 37.43 17.66
N LYS A 9 6.62 38.59 17.69
CA LYS A 9 5.30 38.75 17.05
C LYS A 9 5.42 38.82 15.53
N TYR A 10 6.47 39.44 15.00
CA TYR A 10 6.71 39.51 13.55
C TYR A 10 7.19 38.17 12.97
N THR A 11 8.03 37.40 13.67
CA THR A 11 8.39 36.04 13.23
C THR A 11 7.21 35.08 13.28
N LEU A 12 6.31 35.21 14.26
CA LEU A 12 5.07 34.42 14.31
C LEU A 12 4.14 34.78 13.14
N ILE A 13 3.96 36.06 12.84
CA ILE A 13 3.15 36.52 11.70
C ILE A 13 3.77 36.05 10.37
N PHE A 14 5.09 36.12 10.21
CA PHE A 14 5.78 35.65 9.00
C PHE A 14 5.68 34.13 8.83
N ALA A 15 5.76 33.36 9.92
CA ALA A 15 5.54 31.91 9.90
C ALA A 15 4.09 31.58 9.52
N VAL A 16 3.10 32.26 10.10
CA VAL A 16 1.68 32.06 9.76
C VAL A 16 1.41 32.44 8.30
N VAL A 17 1.95 33.55 7.80
CA VAL A 17 1.81 33.94 6.38
C VAL A 17 2.47 32.91 5.48
N SER A 18 3.69 32.45 5.79
CA SER A 18 4.41 31.46 4.96
C SER A 18 3.67 30.13 4.91
N ILE A 19 3.16 29.67 6.06
CA ILE A 19 2.34 28.46 6.15
C ILE A 19 1.05 28.63 5.33
N VAL A 20 0.30 29.71 5.55
CA VAL A 20 -0.94 29.99 4.80
C VAL A 20 -0.68 30.07 3.29
N THR A 21 0.43 30.67 2.87
CA THR A 21 0.79 30.80 1.45
C THR A 21 1.09 29.45 0.82
N VAL A 22 1.81 28.58 1.53
CA VAL A 22 2.08 27.18 1.10
C VAL A 22 0.78 26.38 1.01
N PHE A 23 -0.11 26.48 2.00
CA PHE A 23 -1.41 25.82 1.97
C PHE A 23 -2.34 26.39 0.88
N THR A 24 -2.28 27.69 0.57
CA THR A 24 -3.03 28.24 -0.59
C THR A 24 -2.42 27.87 -1.93
N ALA A 25 -1.10 27.69 -2.02
CA ALA A 25 -0.44 27.27 -3.25
C ALA A 25 -0.70 25.78 -3.53
N ILE A 26 -0.64 24.94 -2.49
CA ILE A 26 -0.96 23.51 -2.60
C ILE A 26 -2.47 23.33 -2.77
N GLY A 27 -3.31 24.04 -2.00
CA GLY A 27 -4.76 24.05 -2.19
C GLY A 27 -5.18 24.59 -3.56
N GLY A 28 -4.48 25.59 -4.10
CA GLY A 28 -4.68 26.13 -5.46
C GLY A 28 -4.27 25.16 -6.55
N ALA A 29 -3.11 24.50 -6.41
CA ALA A 29 -2.66 23.44 -7.32
C ALA A 29 -3.59 22.22 -7.25
N THR A 30 -4.05 21.84 -6.07
CA THR A 30 -4.97 20.71 -5.84
C THR A 30 -6.37 21.03 -6.37
N TYR A 31 -6.86 22.26 -6.19
CA TYR A 31 -8.10 22.74 -6.79
C TYR A 31 -8.03 22.81 -8.32
N TYR A 32 -6.91 23.29 -8.86
CA TYR A 32 -6.66 23.30 -10.30
C TYR A 32 -6.65 21.88 -10.85
N VAL A 33 -5.89 20.97 -10.25
CA VAL A 33 -5.83 19.55 -10.63
C VAL A 33 -7.22 18.90 -10.51
N LEU A 34 -7.96 19.09 -9.42
CA LEU A 34 -9.29 18.48 -9.24
C LEU A 34 -10.35 19.02 -10.21
N ASN A 35 -10.26 20.28 -10.62
CA ASN A 35 -11.20 20.87 -11.59
C ASN A 35 -10.77 20.65 -13.05
N HIS A 36 -9.48 20.48 -13.34
CA HIS A 36 -8.99 20.29 -14.71
C HIS A 36 -8.66 18.81 -15.04
N ILE A 37 -8.73 17.89 -14.08
CA ILE A 37 -8.62 16.43 -14.33
C ILE A 37 -9.66 15.93 -15.34
N HIS A 38 -10.76 16.67 -15.59
CA HIS A 38 -11.79 16.31 -16.57
C HIS A 38 -12.13 17.41 -17.58
N GLU A 39 -11.56 18.62 -17.49
CA GLU A 39 -11.77 19.64 -18.53
C GLU A 39 -10.93 19.38 -19.78
N GLU A 40 -9.96 18.46 -19.72
CA GLU A 40 -9.40 17.81 -20.93
C GLU A 40 -10.27 16.61 -21.33
N ASN A 41 -11.41 16.92 -21.96
CA ASN A 41 -12.15 15.96 -22.78
C ASN A 41 -11.18 15.28 -23.78
N GLU A 42 -11.25 13.95 -23.84
CA GLU A 42 -10.75 13.05 -24.91
C GLU A 42 -9.25 12.71 -25.00
N ASN A 43 -8.30 13.43 -24.38
CA ASN A 43 -6.88 13.25 -24.73
C ASN A 43 -6.01 12.34 -23.83
N ASN A 44 -6.53 11.75 -22.76
CA ASN A 44 -5.67 10.96 -21.87
C ASN A 44 -6.25 9.58 -21.52
N HIS A 45 -6.47 8.77 -22.56
CA HIS A 45 -6.79 7.34 -22.43
C HIS A 45 -5.85 6.64 -21.42
N ASN A 46 -4.56 7.00 -21.45
CA ASN A 46 -3.56 6.47 -20.53
C ASN A 46 -3.83 6.88 -19.07
N LEU A 47 -4.26 8.12 -18.81
CA LEU A 47 -4.61 8.56 -17.46
C LEU A 47 -5.85 7.84 -16.94
N HIS A 48 -6.87 7.66 -17.78
CA HIS A 48 -8.07 6.90 -17.43
C HIS A 48 -7.75 5.41 -17.19
N GLU A 49 -6.87 4.81 -18.00
CA GLU A 49 -6.42 3.44 -17.82
C GLU A 49 -5.61 3.28 -16.53
N VAL A 50 -4.68 4.20 -16.25
CA VAL A 50 -3.92 4.24 -14.99
C VAL A 50 -4.83 4.41 -13.77
N MET A 51 -5.85 5.26 -13.86
CA MET A 51 -6.84 5.43 -12.79
C MET A 51 -7.66 4.14 -12.56
N LYS A 52 -8.12 3.48 -13.64
CA LYS A 52 -8.85 2.21 -13.56
C LYS A 52 -7.99 1.07 -13.00
N ILE A 53 -6.70 1.05 -13.34
CA ILE A 53 -5.73 0.13 -12.73
C ILE A 53 -5.61 0.44 -11.23
N GLY A 54 -5.51 1.72 -10.86
CA GLY A 54 -5.48 2.19 -9.47
C GLY A 54 -6.72 1.79 -8.66
N GLU A 55 -7.92 1.91 -9.23
CA GLU A 55 -9.19 1.43 -8.67
C GLU A 55 -9.12 -0.05 -8.31
N GLY A 56 -8.73 -0.89 -9.27
CA GLY A 56 -8.63 -2.34 -9.05
C GLY A 56 -7.63 -2.71 -7.95
N TYR A 57 -6.52 -1.97 -7.84
CA TYR A 57 -5.56 -2.16 -6.74
C TYR A 57 -6.12 -1.76 -5.37
N ILE A 58 -6.94 -0.70 -5.30
CA ILE A 58 -7.56 -0.26 -4.05
C ILE A 58 -8.59 -1.28 -3.56
N ASP A 59 -9.44 -1.79 -4.44
CA ASP A 59 -10.45 -2.80 -4.09
C ASP A 59 -9.80 -4.10 -3.63
N GLU A 60 -8.70 -4.51 -4.28
CA GLU A 60 -7.91 -5.66 -3.87
C GLU A 60 -7.27 -5.44 -2.49
N LEU A 61 -6.73 -4.25 -2.21
CA LEU A 61 -6.16 -3.91 -0.90
C LEU A 61 -7.22 -3.86 0.21
N GLN A 62 -8.41 -3.34 -0.06
CA GLN A 62 -9.55 -3.36 0.89
C GLN A 62 -10.01 -4.78 1.17
N SER A 63 -10.11 -5.62 0.13
CA SER A 63 -10.41 -7.05 0.29
C SER A 63 -9.34 -7.74 1.14
N PHE A 64 -8.07 -7.35 0.97
CA PHE A 64 -6.95 -7.92 1.68
C PHE A 64 -6.94 -7.53 3.16
N GLU A 65 -7.34 -6.30 3.52
CA GLU A 65 -7.57 -5.91 4.91
C GLU A 65 -8.60 -6.82 5.60
N GLY A 66 -9.65 -7.24 4.87
CA GLY A 66 -10.63 -8.21 5.35
C GLY A 66 -9.98 -9.54 5.70
N LEU A 67 -9.13 -10.06 4.81
CA LEU A 67 -8.36 -11.28 5.05
C LEU A 67 -7.38 -11.11 6.22
N GLN A 68 -6.65 -9.99 6.30
CA GLN A 68 -5.76 -9.69 7.41
C GLN A 68 -6.50 -9.70 8.75
N LYS A 69 -7.65 -9.04 8.85
CA LYS A 69 -8.50 -9.05 10.06
C LYS A 69 -8.93 -10.46 10.46
N MET A 70 -9.28 -11.31 9.49
CA MET A 70 -9.58 -12.72 9.76
C MET A 70 -8.38 -13.50 10.35
N LEU A 71 -7.17 -13.08 9.99
CA LEU A 71 -5.91 -13.75 10.35
C LEU A 71 -5.19 -13.15 11.57
N GLN A 72 -5.53 -11.93 12.00
CA GLN A 72 -4.84 -11.18 13.07
C GLN A 72 -4.66 -11.96 14.38
N ASN A 73 -5.65 -12.79 14.76
CA ASN A 73 -5.63 -13.58 16.00
C ASN A 73 -5.11 -15.01 15.80
N LYS A 74 -4.49 -15.31 14.64
CA LYS A 74 -4.04 -16.66 14.30
C LYS A 74 -2.53 -16.75 14.45
N LYS A 75 -2.06 -17.84 15.07
CA LYS A 75 -0.63 -18.12 15.19
C LYS A 75 -0.08 -18.48 13.81
N MET A 76 0.63 -17.52 13.23
CA MET A 76 1.31 -17.67 11.95
C MET A 76 2.67 -18.36 12.15
N PRO A 77 2.95 -19.49 11.47
CA PRO A 77 4.29 -20.06 11.49
C PRO A 77 5.28 -19.11 10.78
N PRO A 78 6.58 -19.14 11.14
CA PRO A 78 7.60 -18.37 10.44
C PRO A 78 7.62 -18.71 8.94
N PHE A 79 7.72 -17.68 8.09
CA PHE A 79 7.63 -17.85 6.63
C PHE A 79 8.62 -18.89 6.09
N CYS A 80 9.90 -18.78 6.45
CA CYS A 80 10.94 -19.70 6.00
C CYS A 80 10.75 -21.16 6.47
N LYS A 81 9.93 -21.41 7.50
CA LYS A 81 9.58 -22.78 7.92
C LYS A 81 8.53 -23.44 7.02
N THR A 82 7.84 -22.65 6.21
CA THR A 82 6.76 -23.09 5.32
C THR A 82 7.15 -23.11 3.85
N ILE A 83 8.28 -22.49 3.48
CA ILE A 83 8.64 -22.18 2.08
C ILE A 83 8.82 -23.41 1.18
N CYS A 84 9.20 -24.56 1.75
CA CYS A 84 9.35 -25.84 1.03
C CYS A 84 8.21 -26.84 1.27
N ASN A 85 7.11 -26.44 1.91
CA ASN A 85 5.96 -27.33 2.05
C ASN A 85 5.30 -27.56 0.67
N PRO A 86 4.55 -28.67 0.49
CA PRO A 86 3.72 -28.83 -0.69
C PRO A 86 2.64 -27.72 -0.72
N SER A 87 2.34 -27.20 -1.90
CA SER A 87 1.27 -26.21 -2.08
C SER A 87 0.05 -26.84 -2.73
N SER A 88 -1.12 -26.51 -2.22
CA SER A 88 -2.42 -26.92 -2.75
C SER A 88 -3.12 -25.79 -3.52
N LEU A 89 -2.45 -24.63 -3.65
CA LEU A 89 -2.99 -23.49 -4.38
C LEU A 89 -2.78 -23.63 -5.88
N ASN A 90 -3.85 -23.34 -6.63
CA ASN A 90 -3.79 -23.21 -8.07
C ASN A 90 -3.23 -21.83 -8.45
N GLN A 91 -2.12 -21.80 -9.20
CA GLN A 91 -1.44 -20.57 -9.60
C GLN A 91 -2.26 -19.71 -10.56
N ASP A 92 -3.07 -20.32 -11.43
CA ASP A 92 -3.88 -19.58 -12.41
C ASP A 92 -5.01 -18.81 -11.72
N MET A 93 -5.62 -19.41 -10.69
CA MET A 93 -6.62 -18.74 -9.85
C MET A 93 -6.05 -17.53 -9.10
N LEU A 94 -4.76 -17.59 -8.71
CA LEU A 94 -4.05 -16.48 -8.06
C LEU A 94 -3.73 -15.31 -9.00
N LEU A 95 -3.82 -15.49 -10.32
CA LEU A 95 -3.60 -14.41 -11.30
C LEU A 95 -4.86 -13.57 -11.53
N THR A 96 -6.04 -14.13 -11.24
CA THR A 96 -7.33 -13.57 -11.67
C THR A 96 -8.11 -12.97 -10.50
N GLU A 97 -8.24 -13.68 -9.38
CA GLU A 97 -9.03 -13.26 -8.21
C GLU A 97 -8.24 -13.52 -6.91
N ARG A 98 -7.03 -12.95 -6.84
CA ARG A 98 -6.03 -13.30 -5.83
C ARG A 98 -6.57 -13.28 -4.39
N THR A 99 -7.06 -12.14 -3.89
CA THR A 99 -7.46 -12.04 -2.48
C THR A 99 -8.74 -12.83 -2.17
N GLN A 100 -9.70 -12.86 -3.09
CA GLN A 100 -10.91 -13.66 -2.95
C GLN A 100 -10.57 -15.16 -2.88
N TYR A 101 -9.70 -15.64 -3.75
CA TYR A 101 -9.27 -17.03 -3.77
C TYR A 101 -8.52 -17.40 -2.48
N LEU A 102 -7.60 -16.55 -2.00
CA LEU A 102 -6.92 -16.75 -0.72
C LEU A 102 -7.91 -16.82 0.44
N THR A 103 -8.92 -15.95 0.46
CA THR A 103 -9.97 -15.95 1.49
C THR A 103 -10.77 -17.24 1.48
N GLN A 104 -11.19 -17.71 0.29
CA GLN A 104 -11.92 -18.96 0.14
C GLN A 104 -11.06 -20.17 0.53
N PHE A 105 -9.80 -20.19 0.09
CA PHE A 105 -8.84 -21.23 0.45
C PHE A 105 -8.68 -21.33 1.97
N TYR A 106 -8.45 -20.20 2.66
CA TYR A 106 -8.35 -20.18 4.11
C TYR A 106 -9.64 -20.64 4.81
N LYS A 107 -10.82 -20.24 4.31
CA LYS A 107 -12.10 -20.71 4.85
C LYS A 107 -12.28 -22.23 4.69
N ALA A 108 -11.78 -22.81 3.61
CA ALA A 108 -11.88 -24.24 3.33
C ALA A 108 -10.87 -25.09 4.13
N THR A 109 -9.61 -24.66 4.20
CA THR A 109 -8.52 -25.45 4.80
C THR A 109 -8.21 -25.06 6.25
N GLY A 110 -8.75 -23.93 6.72
CA GLY A 110 -8.51 -23.41 8.06
C GLY A 110 -7.03 -23.14 8.34
N PRO A 111 -6.52 -23.42 9.55
CA PRO A 111 -5.13 -23.16 9.92
C PRO A 111 -4.07 -23.82 9.03
N GLN A 112 -4.42 -24.88 8.29
CA GLN A 112 -3.49 -25.55 7.37
C GLN A 112 -3.08 -24.64 6.19
N ALA A 113 -3.92 -23.68 5.80
CA ALA A 113 -3.53 -22.68 4.80
C ALA A 113 -2.30 -21.88 5.22
N LEU A 114 -2.09 -21.68 6.52
CA LEU A 114 -0.92 -20.96 7.04
C LEU A 114 0.40 -21.74 6.87
N GLN A 115 0.33 -23.03 6.54
CA GLN A 115 1.48 -23.86 6.22
C GLN A 115 1.77 -23.91 4.71
N ASP A 116 0.87 -23.39 3.87
CA ASP A 116 1.06 -23.40 2.42
C ASP A 116 2.02 -22.26 2.01
N PRO A 117 3.10 -22.56 1.25
CA PRO A 117 4.11 -21.58 0.91
C PRO A 117 3.56 -20.48 0.00
N LEU A 118 2.67 -20.80 -0.94
CA LEU A 118 2.09 -19.82 -1.86
C LEU A 118 1.07 -18.94 -1.13
N PHE A 119 0.30 -19.50 -0.20
CA PHE A 119 -0.62 -18.72 0.62
C PHE A 119 0.15 -17.69 1.44
N ARG A 120 1.18 -18.16 2.14
CA ARG A 120 2.09 -17.33 2.93
C ARG A 120 2.77 -16.26 2.09
N PHE A 121 3.36 -16.66 0.95
CA PHE A 121 4.02 -15.74 0.03
C PHE A 121 3.10 -14.61 -0.42
N LYS A 122 1.84 -14.93 -0.75
CA LYS A 122 0.87 -13.93 -1.17
C LYS A 122 0.42 -13.01 -0.04
N LEU A 123 0.32 -13.50 1.20
CA LEU A 123 0.08 -12.64 2.36
C LEU A 123 1.21 -11.64 2.57
N GLU A 124 2.47 -12.08 2.50
CA GLU A 124 3.64 -11.18 2.63
C GLU A 124 3.67 -10.16 1.48
N GLN A 125 3.42 -10.61 0.24
CA GLN A 125 3.35 -9.74 -0.94
C GLN A 125 2.30 -8.64 -0.78
N MET A 126 1.07 -9.02 -0.42
CA MET A 126 -0.01 -8.07 -0.24
C MET A 126 0.19 -7.17 0.99
N GLY A 127 0.83 -7.69 2.04
CA GLY A 127 1.23 -6.91 3.21
C GLY A 127 2.23 -5.80 2.88
N SER A 128 3.21 -6.08 2.02
CA SER A 128 4.17 -5.08 1.55
C SER A 128 3.48 -3.98 0.74
N VAL A 129 2.60 -4.35 -0.21
CA VAL A 129 1.84 -3.37 -1.01
C VAL A 129 0.93 -2.50 -0.13
N ALA A 130 0.25 -3.09 0.85
CA ALA A 130 -0.61 -2.37 1.79
C ALA A 130 0.16 -1.36 2.66
N LYS A 131 1.43 -1.64 3.01
CA LYS A 131 2.29 -0.70 3.73
C LYS A 131 2.78 0.44 2.82
N ALA A 132 3.07 0.15 1.56
CA ALA A 132 3.50 1.15 0.59
C ALA A 132 2.40 2.18 0.30
N VAL A 133 1.14 1.72 0.26
CA VAL A 133 -0.03 2.57 0.02
C VAL A 133 -0.91 2.57 1.28
N PRO A 134 -0.77 3.54 2.19
CA PRO A 134 -1.50 3.56 3.47
C PRO A 134 -3.00 3.80 3.28
N ASP A 135 -3.80 3.42 4.29
CA ASP A 135 -5.26 3.55 4.27
C ASP A 135 -5.73 5.00 4.04
N SER A 136 -4.98 5.98 4.55
CA SER A 136 -5.21 7.41 4.34
C SER A 136 -5.17 7.80 2.85
N VAL A 137 -4.19 7.27 2.12
CA VAL A 137 -4.02 7.48 0.67
C VAL A 137 -5.09 6.71 -0.09
N ARG A 138 -5.34 5.44 0.26
CA ARG A 138 -6.41 4.63 -0.37
C ARG A 138 -7.77 5.31 -0.25
N GLY A 139 -8.09 5.85 0.92
CA GLY A 139 -9.35 6.54 1.19
C GLY A 139 -9.49 7.83 0.38
N VAL A 140 -8.41 8.60 0.23
CA VAL A 140 -8.42 9.80 -0.63
C VAL A 140 -8.60 9.43 -2.10
N ILE A 141 -7.90 8.41 -2.60
CA ILE A 141 -8.04 8.01 -4.00
C ILE A 141 -9.48 7.56 -4.26
N LYS A 142 -10.08 6.76 -3.36
CA LYS A 142 -11.49 6.35 -3.46
C LYS A 142 -12.44 7.55 -3.52
N ASP A 143 -12.29 8.52 -2.61
CA ASP A 143 -13.13 9.72 -2.63
C ASP A 143 -12.95 10.57 -3.91
N VAL A 144 -11.77 10.53 -4.53
CA VAL A 144 -11.50 11.19 -5.81
C VAL A 144 -12.14 10.44 -6.98
N LEU A 145 -12.28 9.12 -6.90
CA LEU A 145 -12.90 8.30 -7.95
C LEU A 145 -14.43 8.36 -7.85
N ASP A 146 -14.98 8.38 -6.63
CA ASP A 146 -16.42 8.48 -6.34
C ASP A 146 -16.98 9.91 -6.53
N LYS A 147 -16.24 10.83 -7.15
CA LYS A 147 -16.57 12.26 -7.18
C LYS A 147 -17.70 12.68 -8.12
N ASP A 148 -18.19 11.76 -8.94
CA ASP A 148 -19.29 12.03 -9.88
C ASP A 148 -20.56 12.42 -9.12
N GLY A 149 -20.93 13.71 -9.21
CA GLY A 149 -22.10 14.30 -8.54
C GLY A 149 -21.79 15.18 -7.31
N ILE A 150 -20.52 15.44 -6.99
CA ILE A 150 -20.15 16.25 -5.83
C ILE A 150 -20.42 17.75 -6.04
N LYS A 151 -21.25 18.33 -5.16
CA LYS A 151 -21.47 19.79 -5.04
C LYS A 151 -20.15 20.54 -4.77
N SER A 152 -20.01 21.78 -5.25
CA SER A 152 -18.78 22.59 -5.14
C SER A 152 -18.17 22.63 -3.73
N LYS A 153 -19.01 22.72 -2.69
CA LYS A 153 -18.58 22.67 -1.28
C LYS A 153 -17.81 21.40 -0.93
N ASN A 154 -18.21 20.22 -1.44
CA ASN A 154 -17.48 18.99 -1.16
C ASN A 154 -16.27 18.80 -2.08
N LYS A 155 -16.15 19.54 -3.20
CA LYS A 155 -14.90 19.60 -3.98
C LYS A 155 -13.78 20.27 -3.18
N VAL A 156 -14.08 21.37 -2.47
CA VAL A 156 -13.12 22.05 -1.59
C VAL A 156 -12.72 21.16 -0.40
N LEU A 157 -13.68 20.47 0.22
CA LEU A 157 -13.40 19.52 1.29
C LEU A 157 -12.53 18.34 0.81
N LEU A 158 -12.80 17.83 -0.40
CA LEU A 158 -12.00 16.79 -1.02
C LEU A 158 -10.57 17.28 -1.30
N ALA A 159 -10.41 18.50 -1.83
CA ALA A 159 -9.09 19.10 -2.05
C ALA A 159 -8.28 19.22 -0.75
N LEU A 160 -8.91 19.72 0.31
CA LEU A 160 -8.29 19.81 1.63
C LEU A 160 -7.92 18.43 2.19
N LYS A 161 -8.76 17.41 1.96
CA LYS A 161 -8.49 16.03 2.38
C LYS A 161 -7.28 15.46 1.61
N VAL A 162 -7.22 15.65 0.29
CA VAL A 162 -6.07 15.26 -0.55
C VAL A 162 -4.79 15.92 -0.03
N GLU A 163 -4.82 17.23 0.15
CA GLU A 163 -3.68 18.00 0.63
C GLU A 163 -3.21 17.56 2.02
N THR A 164 -4.14 17.40 2.96
CA THR A 164 -3.83 16.94 4.32
C THR A 164 -3.18 15.55 4.29
N THR A 165 -3.72 14.63 3.50
CA THR A 165 -3.15 13.29 3.34
C THR A 165 -1.77 13.35 2.71
N LEU A 166 -1.57 14.09 1.61
CA LEU A 166 -0.26 14.22 1.00
C LEU A 166 0.77 14.80 1.98
N LEU A 167 0.44 15.88 2.68
CA LEU A 167 1.35 16.49 3.67
C LEU A 167 1.67 15.58 4.85
N THR A 168 0.73 14.72 5.25
CA THR A 168 0.95 13.76 6.34
C THR A 168 1.85 12.60 5.90
N GLU A 169 1.71 12.14 4.66
CA GLU A 169 2.39 10.94 4.17
C GLU A 169 3.73 11.24 3.50
N LEU A 170 3.90 12.43 2.89
CA LEU A 170 5.11 12.89 2.19
C LEU A 170 6.41 12.72 3.00
N PRO A 171 6.47 13.08 4.29
CA PRO A 171 7.70 12.92 5.08
C PRO A 171 8.19 11.46 5.15
N THR A 172 7.28 10.49 5.05
CA THR A 172 7.60 9.06 5.13
C THR A 172 7.62 8.36 3.77
N LEU A 173 7.32 9.08 2.68
CA LEU A 173 7.17 8.48 1.35
C LEU A 173 8.47 7.84 0.86
N SER A 174 9.60 8.52 1.04
CA SER A 174 10.92 7.99 0.63
C SER A 174 11.27 6.72 1.39
N GLU A 175 11.07 6.70 2.70
CA GLU A 175 11.34 5.53 3.55
C GLU A 175 10.45 4.34 3.17
N ARG A 176 9.16 4.59 2.93
CA ARG A 176 8.22 3.54 2.48
C ARG A 176 8.56 2.99 1.11
N LEU A 177 9.01 3.83 0.19
CA LEU A 177 9.42 3.39 -1.14
C LEU A 177 10.66 2.48 -1.05
N GLU A 178 11.66 2.87 -0.26
CA GLU A 178 12.85 2.06 -0.05
C GLU A 178 12.52 0.75 0.68
N SER A 179 11.66 0.79 1.71
CA SER A 179 11.15 -0.41 2.37
C SER A 179 10.40 -1.33 1.41
N PHE A 180 9.59 -0.77 0.51
CA PHE A 180 8.85 -1.55 -0.50
C PHE A 180 9.78 -2.19 -1.52
N LYS A 181 10.83 -1.48 -1.97
CA LYS A 181 11.85 -2.06 -2.86
C LYS A 181 12.57 -3.23 -2.18
N ALA A 182 13.02 -3.03 -0.94
CA ALA A 182 13.68 -4.07 -0.16
C ALA A 182 12.74 -5.28 0.09
N ASP A 183 11.46 -5.05 0.38
CA ASP A 183 10.46 -6.12 0.47
C ASP A 183 10.31 -6.85 -0.88
N SER A 184 10.26 -6.12 -1.99
CA SER A 184 10.09 -6.69 -3.33
C SER A 184 11.25 -7.60 -3.71
N GLU A 185 12.50 -7.18 -3.45
CA GLU A 185 13.70 -7.98 -3.71
C GLU A 185 13.67 -9.28 -2.90
N ARG A 186 13.32 -9.19 -1.60
CA ARG A 186 13.19 -10.36 -0.73
C ARG A 186 12.08 -11.31 -1.18
N LEU A 187 10.96 -10.77 -1.66
CA LEU A 187 9.87 -11.57 -2.21
C LEU A 187 10.25 -12.24 -3.53
N ASP A 188 11.08 -11.63 -4.36
CA ASP A 188 11.60 -12.28 -5.57
C ASP A 188 12.57 -13.43 -5.25
N LEU A 189 13.40 -13.28 -4.21
CA LEU A 189 14.20 -14.39 -3.67
C LEU A 189 13.30 -15.51 -3.13
N ALA A 190 12.28 -15.16 -2.34
CA ALA A 190 11.31 -16.12 -1.81
C ALA A 190 10.59 -16.90 -2.92
N ARG A 191 10.18 -16.23 -4.01
CA ARG A 191 9.58 -16.88 -5.18
C ARG A 191 10.54 -17.88 -5.80
N THR A 192 11.83 -17.53 -5.90
CA THR A 192 12.87 -18.39 -6.45
C THR A 192 13.08 -19.63 -5.57
N TRP A 193 13.12 -19.46 -4.26
CA TRP A 193 13.22 -20.56 -3.30
C TRP A 193 12.03 -21.50 -3.35
N ILE A 194 10.79 -20.99 -3.40
CA ILE A 194 9.58 -21.82 -3.54
C ILE A 194 9.68 -22.69 -4.79
N LYS A 195 10.03 -22.10 -5.94
CA LYS A 195 10.22 -22.84 -7.20
C LYS A 195 11.34 -23.88 -7.10
N ALA A 196 12.44 -23.56 -6.44
CA ALA A 196 13.53 -24.49 -6.22
C ALA A 196 13.10 -25.68 -5.33
N CYS A 197 12.36 -25.44 -4.24
CA CYS A 197 11.79 -26.51 -3.41
C CYS A 197 10.86 -27.42 -4.24
N GLN A 198 9.99 -26.83 -5.07
CA GLN A 198 9.08 -27.55 -5.96
C GLN A 198 9.81 -28.38 -7.02
N SER A 199 11.01 -27.96 -7.41
CA SER A 199 11.87 -28.66 -8.38
C SER A 199 12.77 -29.72 -7.74
N GLY A 200 12.62 -29.99 -6.44
CA GLY A 200 13.38 -31.03 -5.73
C GLY A 200 14.77 -30.60 -5.22
N ALA A 201 15.04 -29.30 -5.14
CA ALA A 201 16.29 -28.80 -4.57
C ALA A 201 16.39 -29.09 -3.05
N ASN A 202 17.59 -28.94 -2.48
CA ASN A 202 17.84 -29.24 -1.07
C ASN A 202 17.08 -28.26 -0.15
N SER A 203 15.97 -28.73 0.41
CA SER A 203 15.07 -27.95 1.26
C SER A 203 15.76 -27.37 2.50
N LYS A 204 16.66 -28.13 3.14
CA LYS A 204 17.39 -27.65 4.33
C LYS A 204 18.25 -26.44 3.99
N LYS A 205 18.99 -26.50 2.88
CA LYS A 205 19.82 -25.38 2.41
C LYS A 205 18.97 -24.14 2.12
N ILE A 206 17.87 -24.31 1.38
CA ILE A 206 16.95 -23.23 1.04
C ILE A 206 16.33 -22.58 2.29
N MET A 207 15.88 -23.38 3.24
CA MET A 207 15.30 -22.86 4.50
C MET A 207 16.32 -22.07 5.30
N THR A 208 17.59 -22.50 5.35
CA THR A 208 18.68 -21.76 6.01
C THR A 208 18.98 -20.44 5.30
N GLU A 209 19.05 -20.43 3.97
CA GLU A 209 19.25 -19.20 3.18
C GLU A 209 18.09 -18.21 3.39
N CYS A 210 16.84 -18.70 3.33
CA CYS A 210 15.67 -17.89 3.61
C CYS A 210 15.75 -17.26 5.00
N GLN A 211 16.12 -18.07 6.00
CA GLN A 211 16.14 -17.60 7.38
C GLN A 211 17.25 -16.56 7.60
N ALA A 212 18.41 -16.71 6.96
CA ALA A 212 19.46 -15.70 6.99
C ALA A 212 18.99 -14.35 6.40
N GLU A 213 18.23 -14.36 5.32
CA GLU A 213 17.71 -13.15 4.66
C GLU A 213 16.56 -12.49 5.45
N PHE A 214 15.65 -13.29 6.01
CA PHE A 214 14.47 -12.76 6.71
C PHE A 214 14.75 -12.39 8.18
N ASP A 215 15.73 -13.03 8.85
CA ASP A 215 16.08 -12.70 10.24
C ASP A 215 17.01 -11.48 10.32
N THR A 216 17.87 -11.24 9.33
CA THR A 216 18.80 -10.07 9.31
C THR A 216 18.09 -8.72 9.15
N ALA A 217 16.88 -8.71 8.60
CA ALA A 217 16.10 -7.49 8.39
C ALA A 217 15.17 -7.11 9.56
N SER A 218 15.28 -7.80 10.70
CA SER A 218 14.55 -7.49 11.94
C SER A 218 15.34 -6.62 12.93
N HIS A 219 16.50 -6.10 12.49
CA HIS A 219 17.41 -5.21 13.22
C HIS A 219 17.74 -3.98 12.38
#